data_AF-A0A8H7BB85-F1
#
_entry.id   AF-A0A8H7BB85-F1
#
_cell.length_a   1.000
_cell.length_b   1.000
_cell.length_c   1.000
_cell.angle_alpha   90.00
_cell.angle_beta   90.00
_cell.angle_gamma   90.00
#
_symmetry.space_group_name_H-M   'P 1'
#
loop_
_entity.id
_entity.type
_entity.pdbx_description
1 polymer ?
#
loop_
_entity_poly.entity_id
_entity_poly.type
_entity_poly.pdbx_seq_one_letter_code
_entity_poly.pdbx_strand_id
1 'polypeptide(L)'
;MDNRADSSLWADTPFALLKIPGQPGGPVCVNPSVLNVAIEMANVHNVLLRPLNAIYHQAPFISLPVDVADFMLYVTAWADTLHHHHSLEESLFFPMVEKIAKEAGIDDCEGIMGGNVDQHHEFEPKIAELVKWAEEVVAGKKTYDAVELKRQIDDFAPILTQHLHDEIGTLVRLENCDGEKIKQAMKETADEGAKTADPQVIMHDNFAPPTGLLELPGEIRNRIYDFAQEPDQVRLVYKPSRHHEQVKQTSRQFFGLTQVCRKLRLEHLPIYNVQTIVSIDCLHTASYVDTFILPAGVEPKQARGNLIIQDRTPAYHVESVEEQISTQAIADLIALSKKNPQVMFKFDDSAWFYPLLCTLMLRLR
;
A
#
# COMPACT_ATOMS: atom_id res chain seq x y z
N MET A 1 -8.00 -18.53 -11.74
CA MET A 1 -8.37 -18.00 -10.41
C MET A 1 -7.41 -16.86 -10.14
N ASP A 2 -7.95 -15.64 -10.22
CA ASP A 2 -7.22 -14.37 -10.12
C ASP A 2 -6.83 -14.19 -8.65
N ASN A 3 -5.61 -14.61 -8.31
CA ASN A 3 -5.04 -14.48 -6.96
C ASN A 3 -4.03 -13.33 -6.96
N ARG A 4 -4.41 -12.20 -7.57
CA ARG A 4 -3.73 -10.93 -7.36
C ARG A 4 -3.92 -10.58 -5.90
N ALA A 5 -2.92 -10.88 -5.08
CA ALA A 5 -2.80 -10.27 -3.76
C ALA A 5 -2.99 -8.77 -3.95
N ASP A 6 -4.02 -8.24 -3.31
CA ASP A 6 -4.48 -6.86 -3.43
C ASP A 6 -3.31 -5.91 -3.10
N SER A 7 -2.64 -5.42 -4.13
CA SER A 7 -1.43 -4.59 -4.01
C SER A 7 -1.75 -3.15 -3.57
N SER A 8 -3.01 -2.87 -3.20
CA SER A 8 -3.49 -1.55 -2.75
C SER A 8 -3.50 -1.37 -1.22
N LEU A 9 -3.21 -2.42 -0.44
CA LEU A 9 -3.51 -2.49 1.00
C LEU A 9 -2.72 -1.57 1.94
N TRP A 10 -1.70 -0.85 1.47
CA TRP A 10 -0.67 -0.29 2.36
C TRP A 10 -1.11 0.94 3.17
N ALA A 11 -1.99 1.79 2.65
CA ALA A 11 -2.51 2.97 3.35
C ALA A 11 -4.03 2.96 3.53
N ASP A 12 -4.70 1.94 3.03
CA ASP A 12 -6.17 1.84 3.00
C ASP A 12 -6.70 0.89 4.09
N THR A 13 -5.81 0.25 4.86
CA THR A 13 -6.09 -0.66 5.98
C THR A 13 -5.08 -0.44 7.12
N PRO A 14 -5.32 -0.86 8.38
CA PRO A 14 -6.49 -1.59 8.88
C PRO A 14 -7.75 -0.75 9.04
N PHE A 15 -7.61 0.57 9.14
CA PHE A 15 -8.73 1.48 9.32
C PHE A 15 -9.31 1.82 7.95
N ALA A 16 -10.54 1.36 7.71
CA ALA A 16 -11.18 1.46 6.41
C ALA A 16 -11.40 2.92 6.01
N LEU A 17 -11.07 3.23 4.76
CA LEU A 17 -11.33 4.53 4.17
C LEU A 17 -12.82 4.75 3.92
N LEU A 18 -13.21 6.02 3.94
CA LEU A 18 -14.56 6.44 3.63
C LEU A 18 -14.84 6.27 2.15
N LYS A 19 -16.04 5.78 1.85
CA LYS A 19 -16.60 5.86 0.50
C LYS A 19 -17.07 7.29 0.24
N ILE A 20 -16.67 7.83 -0.89
CA ILE A 20 -17.02 9.20 -1.27
C ILE A 20 -18.54 9.29 -1.52
N PRO A 21 -19.26 10.24 -0.88
CA PRO A 21 -20.68 10.46 -1.15
C PRO A 21 -20.98 10.67 -2.63
N GLY A 22 -22.10 10.12 -3.10
CA GLY A 22 -22.49 10.14 -4.51
C GLY A 22 -21.79 9.10 -5.40
N GLN A 23 -20.78 8.38 -4.90
CA GLN A 23 -20.21 7.22 -5.60
C GLN A 23 -20.94 5.92 -5.23
N PRO A 24 -20.81 4.83 -6.04
CA PRO A 24 -21.44 3.55 -5.76
C PRO A 24 -21.16 3.04 -4.34
N GLY A 25 -22.22 2.87 -3.55
CA GLY A 25 -22.15 2.35 -2.19
C GLY A 25 -21.74 3.36 -1.12
N GLY A 26 -21.57 4.64 -1.47
CA GLY A 26 -21.42 5.75 -0.53
C GLY A 26 -22.77 6.39 -0.16
N PRO A 27 -22.81 7.29 0.83
CA PRO A 27 -24.00 8.07 1.16
C PRO A 27 -24.51 8.90 -0.03
N VAL A 28 -25.82 9.12 -0.08
CA VAL A 28 -26.47 9.92 -1.13
C VAL A 28 -27.09 11.18 -0.51
N CYS A 29 -27.09 12.27 -1.27
CA CYS A 29 -27.69 13.54 -0.89
C CYS A 29 -28.25 14.20 -2.15
N VAL A 30 -29.53 14.59 -2.14
CA VAL A 30 -30.17 15.18 -3.33
C VAL A 30 -29.80 16.65 -3.52
N ASN A 31 -29.38 17.32 -2.44
CA ASN A 31 -28.91 18.70 -2.49
C ASN A 31 -27.45 18.75 -2.97
N PRO A 32 -27.16 19.31 -4.14
CA PRO A 32 -25.83 19.25 -4.75
C PRO A 32 -24.76 20.00 -3.95
N SER A 33 -25.12 21.08 -3.25
CA SER A 33 -24.17 21.89 -2.48
C SER A 33 -23.82 21.22 -1.15
N VAL A 34 -24.81 20.61 -0.48
CA VAL A 34 -24.57 19.75 0.70
C VAL A 34 -23.78 18.50 0.31
N LEU A 35 -24.11 17.88 -0.83
CA LEU A 35 -23.34 16.75 -1.35
C LEU A 35 -21.87 17.13 -1.60
N ASN A 36 -21.61 18.30 -2.16
CA ASN A 36 -20.23 18.77 -2.37
C ASN A 36 -19.48 18.92 -1.05
N VAL A 37 -20.11 19.47 0.00
CA VAL A 37 -19.50 19.57 1.33
C VAL A 37 -19.21 18.20 1.93
N ALA A 38 -20.14 17.25 1.85
CA ALA A 38 -19.93 15.89 2.32
C ALA A 38 -18.80 15.16 1.55
N ILE A 39 -18.64 15.44 0.25
CA ILE A 39 -17.52 14.94 -0.56
C ILE A 39 -16.18 15.52 -0.08
N GLU A 40 -16.11 16.84 0.12
CA GLU A 40 -14.88 17.49 0.61
C GLU A 40 -14.50 16.96 1.99
N MET A 41 -15.46 16.83 2.91
CA MET A 41 -15.20 16.29 4.23
C MET A 41 -14.71 14.84 4.19
N ALA A 42 -15.36 13.99 3.37
CA ALA A 42 -14.91 12.61 3.20
C ALA A 42 -13.49 12.52 2.60
N ASN A 43 -13.09 13.47 1.75
CA ASN A 43 -11.72 13.54 1.25
C ASN A 43 -10.73 13.93 2.35
N VAL A 44 -11.05 14.91 3.19
CA VAL A 44 -10.23 15.31 4.35
C VAL A 44 -10.06 14.13 5.31
N HIS A 45 -11.13 13.42 5.66
CA HIS A 45 -11.08 12.24 6.51
C HIS A 45 -10.19 11.14 5.94
N ASN A 46 -10.26 10.94 4.62
CA ASN A 46 -9.40 10.01 3.90
C ASN A 46 -7.94 10.46 3.82
N VAL A 47 -7.64 11.76 3.97
CA VAL A 47 -6.28 12.29 4.16
C VAL A 47 -5.79 12.07 5.60
N LEU A 48 -6.68 12.00 6.59
CA LEU A 48 -6.33 11.73 7.99
C LEU A 48 -6.14 10.23 8.29
N LEU A 49 -6.95 9.36 7.66
CA LEU A 49 -6.88 7.91 7.86
C LEU A 49 -5.65 7.26 7.22
N ARG A 50 -5.20 7.77 6.06
CA ARG A 50 -4.05 7.18 5.36
C ARG A 50 -2.75 7.27 6.15
N PRO A 51 -2.38 8.42 6.75
CA PRO A 51 -1.25 8.50 7.68
C PRO A 51 -1.43 7.60 8.90
N LEU A 52 -2.62 7.51 9.49
CA LEU A 52 -2.86 6.60 10.62
C LEU A 52 -2.58 5.14 10.24
N ASN A 53 -3.07 4.70 9.09
CA ASN A 53 -2.78 3.39 8.52
C ASN A 53 -1.29 3.20 8.26
N ALA A 54 -0.62 4.20 7.68
CA ALA A 54 0.81 4.17 7.43
C ALA A 54 1.62 4.04 8.73
N ILE A 55 1.30 4.82 9.76
CA ILE A 55 1.90 4.73 11.11
C ILE A 55 1.74 3.30 11.65
N TYR A 56 0.51 2.76 11.60
CA TYR A 56 0.22 1.42 12.12
C TYR A 56 1.03 0.31 11.42
N HIS A 57 1.18 0.41 10.10
CA HIS A 57 1.94 -0.56 9.31
C HIS A 57 3.45 -0.39 9.42
N GLN A 58 3.94 0.84 9.51
CA GLN A 58 5.38 1.10 9.55
C GLN A 58 6.00 0.86 10.92
N ALA A 59 5.22 0.95 11.99
CA ALA A 59 5.72 0.83 13.36
C ALA A 59 6.70 -0.36 13.58
N PRO A 60 6.43 -1.60 13.14
CA PRO A 60 7.32 -2.74 13.41
C PRO A 60 8.68 -2.70 12.67
N PHE A 61 8.82 -1.83 11.68
CA PHE A 61 9.98 -1.78 10.80
C PHE A 61 10.98 -0.66 11.17
N ILE A 62 10.59 0.25 12.06
CA ILE A 62 11.44 1.33 12.54
C ILE A 62 12.40 0.80 13.61
N SER A 63 13.71 0.94 13.38
CA SER A 63 14.73 0.35 14.27
C SER A 63 15.99 1.20 14.47
N LEU A 64 16.33 2.09 13.53
CA LEU A 64 17.46 2.99 13.70
C LEU A 64 17.06 4.19 14.57
N PRO A 65 17.93 4.67 15.48
CA PRO A 65 17.60 5.81 16.34
C PRO A 65 17.17 7.09 15.60
N VAL A 66 17.76 7.36 14.43
CA VAL A 66 17.38 8.50 13.59
C VAL A 66 15.97 8.31 13.01
N ASP A 67 15.67 7.12 12.48
CA ASP A 67 14.35 6.80 11.95
C ASP A 67 13.27 6.87 13.05
N VAL A 68 13.60 6.49 14.28
CA VAL A 68 12.67 6.61 15.42
C VAL A 68 12.30 8.07 15.67
N ALA A 69 13.27 8.99 15.68
CA ALA A 69 13.00 10.41 15.91
C ALA A 69 12.14 11.01 14.79
N ASP A 70 12.48 10.74 13.53
CA ASP A 70 11.72 11.20 12.36
C ASP A 70 10.30 10.60 12.37
N PHE A 71 10.16 9.34 12.78
CA PHE A 71 8.87 8.68 12.87
C PHE A 71 8.00 9.25 13.99
N MET A 72 8.56 9.62 15.14
CA MET A 72 7.81 10.31 16.20
C MET A 72 7.39 11.72 15.79
N LEU A 73 8.20 12.42 15.00
CA LEU A 73 7.80 13.68 14.37
C LEU A 73 6.61 13.46 13.43
N TYR A 74 6.62 12.41 12.62
CA TYR A 74 5.50 12.07 11.75
C TYR A 74 4.21 11.75 12.52
N VAL A 75 4.31 10.99 13.62
CA VAL A 75 3.16 10.66 14.49
C VAL A 75 2.57 11.92 15.14
N THR A 76 3.42 12.81 15.66
CA THR A 76 2.97 14.05 16.31
C THR A 76 2.39 15.04 15.31
N ALA A 77 3.01 15.21 14.13
CA ALA A 77 2.46 16.03 13.04
C ALA A 77 1.08 15.55 12.57
N TRP A 78 0.86 14.23 12.49
CA TRP A 78 -0.46 13.67 12.19
C TRP A 78 -1.48 14.02 13.30
N ALA A 79 -1.11 13.83 14.56
CA ALA A 79 -1.98 14.12 15.70
C ALA A 79 -2.35 15.62 15.78
N ASP A 80 -1.39 16.50 15.53
CA ASP A 80 -1.60 17.96 15.50
C ASP A 80 -2.52 18.35 14.33
N THR A 81 -2.36 17.74 13.16
CA THR A 81 -3.25 17.97 12.01
C THR A 81 -4.68 17.55 12.32
N LEU A 82 -4.86 16.41 12.97
CA LEU A 82 -6.16 15.88 13.37
C LEU A 82 -6.83 16.77 14.43
N HIS A 83 -6.08 17.17 15.46
CA HIS A 83 -6.58 18.09 16.48
C HIS A 83 -6.96 19.45 15.88
N HIS A 84 -6.11 20.00 15.00
CA HIS A 84 -6.39 21.27 14.32
C HIS A 84 -7.70 21.20 13.53
N HIS A 85 -7.89 20.13 12.75
CA HIS A 85 -9.11 19.86 11.99
C HIS A 85 -10.37 19.86 12.89
N HIS A 86 -10.40 19.04 13.93
CA HIS A 86 -11.56 18.96 14.82
C HIS A 86 -11.77 20.25 15.64
N SER A 87 -10.70 20.97 15.99
CA SER A 87 -10.82 22.25 16.71
C SER A 87 -11.54 23.31 15.87
N LEU A 88 -11.31 23.33 14.56
CA LEU A 88 -12.02 24.23 13.63
C LEU A 88 -13.47 23.81 13.44
N GLU A 89 -13.74 22.51 13.49
CA GLU A 89 -15.10 22.01 13.42
C GLU A 89 -15.93 22.47 14.61
N GLU A 90 -15.44 22.24 15.83
CA GLU A 90 -16.15 22.62 17.05
C GLU A 90 -16.25 24.15 17.23
N SER A 91 -15.20 24.89 16.86
CA SER A 91 -15.17 26.34 17.07
C SER A 91 -15.88 27.14 15.97
N LEU A 92 -15.98 26.61 14.75
CA LEU A 92 -16.51 27.34 13.58
C LEU A 92 -17.58 26.54 12.82
N PHE A 93 -17.24 25.37 12.28
CA PHE A 93 -18.09 24.71 11.30
C PHE A 93 -19.40 24.20 11.90
N PHE A 94 -19.34 23.43 12.99
CA PHE A 94 -20.51 22.84 13.64
C PHE A 94 -21.49 23.91 14.14
N PRO A 95 -21.06 24.99 14.83
CA PRO A 95 -21.95 26.08 15.19
C PRO A 95 -22.65 26.75 14.00
N MET A 96 -21.95 26.92 12.87
CA MET A 96 -22.56 27.48 11.65
C MET A 96 -23.59 26.53 11.04
N VAL A 97 -23.27 25.23 10.97
CA VAL A 97 -24.18 24.18 10.49
C VAL A 97 -25.45 24.10 11.34
N GLU A 98 -25.32 24.10 12.66
CA GLU A 98 -26.45 24.09 13.60
C GLU A 98 -27.37 25.29 13.42
N LYS A 99 -26.78 26.49 13.24
CA LYS A 99 -27.56 27.70 12.95
C LYS A 99 -28.33 27.56 11.64
N ILE A 100 -27.71 27.05 10.58
CA ILE A 100 -28.36 26.86 9.28
C ILE A 100 -29.48 25.80 9.37
N ALA A 101 -29.25 24.70 10.10
CA ALA A 101 -30.27 23.69 10.35
C ALA A 101 -31.49 24.25 11.11
N LYS A 102 -31.24 25.12 12.09
CA LYS A 102 -32.29 25.83 12.83
C LYS A 102 -33.10 26.78 11.95
N GLU A 103 -32.44 27.52 11.06
CA GLU A 103 -33.11 28.38 10.06
C GLU A 103 -34.00 27.58 9.11
N ALA A 104 -33.61 26.35 8.77
CA ALA A 104 -34.36 25.43 7.92
C ALA A 104 -35.52 24.72 8.65
N GLY A 105 -35.68 24.92 9.96
CA GLY A 105 -36.74 24.30 10.76
C GLY A 105 -36.58 22.80 10.94
N ILE A 106 -35.34 22.30 10.99
CA ILE A 106 -35.08 20.89 11.34
C ILE A 106 -35.43 20.69 12.82
N ASP A 107 -36.43 19.87 13.11
CA ASP A 107 -37.02 19.69 14.45
C ASP A 107 -36.03 19.19 15.53
N ASP A 108 -34.88 18.64 15.11
CA ASP A 108 -33.79 18.13 15.96
C ASP A 108 -32.45 18.89 15.69
N CYS A 109 -32.53 20.19 15.40
CA CYS A 109 -31.37 21.00 15.03
C CYS A 109 -30.46 21.41 16.20
N GLU A 110 -30.99 21.49 17.43
CA GLU A 110 -30.17 21.78 18.61
C GLU A 110 -29.35 20.53 18.95
N GLY A 111 -28.06 20.54 18.63
CA GLY A 111 -27.17 19.40 18.84
C GLY A 111 -27.15 18.40 17.70
N ILE A 112 -27.53 18.77 16.46
CA ILE A 112 -27.39 17.87 15.31
C ILE A 112 -25.93 17.42 15.10
N MET A 113 -24.98 18.26 15.50
CA MET A 113 -23.54 17.94 15.52
C MET A 113 -23.05 17.44 16.88
N GLY A 114 -23.90 17.45 17.92
CA GLY A 114 -23.52 17.09 19.30
C GLY A 114 -22.95 15.68 19.42
N GLY A 115 -23.48 14.70 18.67
CA GLY A 115 -22.91 13.36 18.64
C GLY A 115 -21.47 13.33 18.08
N ASN A 116 -21.13 14.19 17.12
CA ASN A 116 -19.76 14.29 16.60
C ASN A 116 -18.84 14.93 17.64
N VAL A 117 -19.31 15.97 18.34
CA VAL A 117 -18.58 16.60 19.45
C VAL A 117 -18.32 15.62 20.59
N ASP A 118 -19.33 14.86 21.01
CA ASP A 118 -19.19 13.85 22.07
C ASP A 118 -18.14 12.80 21.68
N GLN A 119 -18.11 12.39 20.41
CA GLN A 119 -17.10 11.46 19.89
C GLN A 119 -15.70 12.09 19.91
N HIS A 120 -15.52 13.36 19.51
CA HIS A 120 -14.23 14.07 19.65
C HIS A 120 -13.69 13.97 21.07
N HIS A 121 -14.52 14.33 22.04
CA HIS A 121 -14.14 14.36 23.45
C HIS A 121 -13.83 12.97 24.02
N GLU A 122 -14.31 11.89 23.39
CA GLU A 122 -13.98 10.52 23.77
C GLU A 122 -12.58 10.09 23.33
N PHE A 123 -12.14 10.45 22.12
CA PHE A 123 -10.85 10.02 21.57
C PHE A 123 -9.70 11.02 21.78
N GLU A 124 -9.97 12.33 21.83
CA GLU A 124 -8.91 13.36 21.92
C GLU A 124 -7.96 13.17 23.12
N PRO A 125 -8.44 12.86 24.35
CA PRO A 125 -7.54 12.65 25.48
C PRO A 125 -6.54 11.50 25.26
N LYS A 126 -6.96 10.45 24.56
CA LYS A 126 -6.12 9.28 24.25
C LYS A 126 -5.06 9.62 23.21
N ILE A 127 -5.38 10.48 22.25
CA ILE A 127 -4.42 10.99 21.27
C ILE A 127 -3.38 11.89 21.97
N ALA A 128 -3.81 12.72 22.93
CA ALA A 128 -2.89 13.51 23.74
C ALA A 128 -1.90 12.64 24.55
N GLU A 129 -2.35 11.49 25.06
CA GLU A 129 -1.48 10.49 25.69
C GLU A 129 -0.44 9.92 24.71
N LEU A 130 -0.86 9.60 23.47
CA LEU A 130 0.04 9.16 22.40
C LEU A 130 1.10 10.23 22.06
N VAL A 131 0.69 11.49 21.91
CA VAL A 131 1.61 12.61 21.63
C VAL A 131 2.64 12.73 22.74
N LYS A 132 2.20 12.75 23.99
CA LYS A 132 3.10 12.80 25.15
C LYS A 132 4.07 11.61 25.18
N TRP A 133 3.60 10.40 24.86
CA TRP A 133 4.46 9.24 24.76
C TRP A 133 5.53 9.41 23.67
N ALA A 134 5.15 9.91 22.48
CA ALA A 134 6.07 10.16 21.38
C ALA A 134 7.15 11.20 21.76
N GLU A 135 6.76 12.29 22.44
CA GLU A 135 7.70 13.28 22.97
C GLU A 135 8.66 12.68 24.01
N GLU A 136 8.18 11.80 24.89
CA GLU A 136 9.02 11.10 25.87
C GLU A 136 10.02 10.14 25.19
N VAL A 137 9.63 9.52 24.07
CA VAL A 137 10.54 8.70 23.23
C VAL A 137 11.62 9.58 22.62
N VAL A 138 11.27 10.70 21.99
CA VAL A 138 12.23 11.65 21.41
C VAL A 138 13.19 12.21 22.47
N ALA A 139 12.68 12.50 23.66
CA ALA A 139 13.48 12.98 24.79
C ALA A 139 14.37 11.91 25.45
N GLY A 140 14.32 10.66 24.97
CA GLY A 140 15.08 9.54 25.54
C GLY A 140 14.59 9.10 26.93
N LYS A 141 13.39 9.53 27.35
CA LYS A 141 12.77 9.13 28.63
C LYS A 141 12.09 7.77 28.51
N LYS A 142 11.65 7.40 27.30
CA LYS A 142 11.11 6.10 26.95
C LYS A 142 11.86 5.50 25.75
N THR A 143 11.88 4.19 25.67
CA THR A 143 12.36 3.47 24.48
C THR A 143 11.19 3.27 23.53
N TYR A 144 11.42 3.50 22.25
CA TYR A 144 10.44 3.20 21.21
C TYR A 144 10.08 1.71 21.23
N ASP A 145 8.77 1.44 21.22
CA ASP A 145 8.22 0.09 21.12
C ASP A 145 7.02 0.13 20.16
N ALA A 146 7.15 -0.61 19.06
CA ALA A 146 6.11 -0.71 18.05
C ALA A 146 4.82 -1.33 18.62
N VAL A 147 4.91 -2.23 19.61
CA VAL A 147 3.74 -2.85 20.24
C VAL A 147 2.99 -1.82 21.06
N GLU A 148 3.69 -0.97 21.82
CA GLU A 148 3.05 0.08 22.62
C GLU A 148 2.43 1.17 21.75
N LEU A 149 3.09 1.58 20.66
CA LEU A 149 2.50 2.52 19.70
C LEU A 149 1.19 1.97 19.13
N LYS A 150 1.21 0.71 18.66
CA LYS A 150 0.00 0.08 18.11
C LYS A 150 -1.10 -0.08 19.16
N ARG A 151 -0.74 -0.44 20.40
CA ARG A 151 -1.70 -0.54 21.51
C ARG A 151 -2.40 0.80 21.79
N GLN A 152 -1.64 1.89 21.82
CA GLN A 152 -2.22 3.24 22.00
C GLN A 152 -3.13 3.62 20.81
N ILE A 153 -2.74 3.28 19.58
CA ILE A 153 -3.61 3.48 18.40
C ILE A 153 -4.90 2.67 18.53
N ASP A 154 -4.81 1.39 18.92
CA ASP A 154 -5.96 0.51 19.09
C ASP A 154 -6.94 1.03 20.17
N ASP A 155 -6.48 1.84 21.13
CA ASP A 155 -7.31 2.42 22.19
C ASP A 155 -8.24 3.57 21.71
N PHE A 156 -7.89 4.29 20.64
CA PHE A 156 -8.66 5.44 20.14
C PHE A 156 -9.17 5.28 18.70
N ALA A 157 -8.45 4.54 17.86
CA ALA A 157 -8.76 4.47 16.43
C ALA A 157 -10.16 3.93 16.11
N PRO A 158 -10.73 2.95 16.84
CA PRO A 158 -12.11 2.53 16.59
C PRO A 158 -13.12 3.67 16.74
N ILE A 159 -12.95 4.52 17.76
CA ILE A 159 -13.86 5.65 18.04
C ILE A 159 -13.64 6.74 17.00
N LEU A 160 -12.39 7.10 16.73
CA LEU A 160 -12.04 8.08 15.69
C LEU A 160 -12.59 7.65 14.32
N THR A 161 -12.38 6.40 13.92
CA THR A 161 -12.86 5.91 12.61
C THR A 161 -14.38 5.90 12.51
N GLN A 162 -15.07 5.55 13.60
CA GLN A 162 -16.53 5.63 13.66
C GLN A 162 -17.01 7.07 13.49
N HIS A 163 -16.41 8.01 14.22
CA HIS A 163 -16.70 9.44 14.12
C HIS A 163 -16.57 9.96 12.70
N LEU A 164 -15.43 9.70 12.04
CA LEU A 164 -15.20 10.17 10.68
C LEU A 164 -16.28 9.67 9.70
N HIS A 165 -16.83 8.47 9.92
CA HIS A 165 -17.93 7.94 9.11
C HIS A 165 -19.30 8.55 9.48
N ASP A 166 -19.57 8.70 10.77
CA ASP A 166 -20.84 9.22 11.30
C ASP A 166 -21.05 10.69 10.93
N GLU A 167 -19.98 11.47 10.88
CA GLU A 167 -20.07 12.87 10.49
C GLU A 167 -20.56 13.02 9.05
N ILE A 168 -20.03 12.22 8.11
CA ILE A 168 -20.54 12.21 6.72
C ILE A 168 -22.01 11.83 6.67
N GLY A 169 -22.41 10.85 7.48
CA GLY A 169 -23.82 10.47 7.66
C GLY A 169 -24.67 11.61 8.22
N THR A 170 -24.10 12.48 9.04
CA THR A 170 -24.76 13.65 9.62
C THR A 170 -24.88 14.79 8.60
N LEU A 171 -23.81 15.07 7.85
CA LEU A 171 -23.79 16.12 6.84
C LEU A 171 -24.81 15.87 5.72
N VAL A 172 -24.97 14.63 5.25
CA VAL A 172 -25.97 14.34 4.21
C VAL A 172 -27.41 14.51 4.68
N ARG A 173 -27.70 14.44 5.98
CA ARG A 173 -29.05 14.73 6.53
C ARG A 173 -29.43 16.21 6.41
N LEU A 174 -28.48 17.08 6.10
CA LEU A 174 -28.71 18.51 5.87
C LEU A 174 -29.26 18.80 4.47
N GLU A 175 -29.68 17.79 3.70
CA GLU A 175 -30.15 17.98 2.32
C GLU A 175 -31.32 18.98 2.18
N ASN A 176 -32.11 19.17 3.23
CA ASN A 176 -33.22 20.14 3.26
C ASN A 176 -32.80 21.56 3.70
N CYS A 177 -31.52 21.77 4.03
CA CYS A 177 -30.97 23.09 4.36
C CYS A 177 -30.62 23.90 3.11
N ASP A 178 -30.34 25.20 3.32
CA ASP A 178 -29.69 26.05 2.32
C ASP A 178 -28.24 25.57 2.09
N GLY A 179 -28.05 24.78 1.04
CA GLY A 179 -26.76 24.15 0.74
C GLY A 179 -25.65 25.15 0.39
N GLU A 180 -25.98 26.34 -0.13
CA GLU A 180 -24.98 27.37 -0.41
C GLU A 180 -24.43 27.97 0.91
N LYS A 181 -25.28 28.14 1.93
CA LYS A 181 -24.81 28.55 3.26
C LYS A 181 -23.91 27.49 3.91
N ILE A 182 -24.25 26.20 3.77
CA ILE A 182 -23.41 25.11 4.30
C ILE A 182 -22.05 25.10 3.60
N LYS A 183 -22.03 25.29 2.28
CA LYS A 183 -20.79 25.40 1.50
C LYS A 183 -19.95 26.63 1.90
N GLN A 184 -20.61 27.75 2.15
CA GLN A 184 -19.95 28.96 2.64
C GLN A 184 -19.33 28.74 4.04
N ALA A 185 -20.04 28.06 4.95
CA ALA A 185 -19.51 27.70 6.27
C ALA A 185 -18.26 26.80 6.17
N MET A 186 -18.28 25.79 5.29
CA MET A 186 -17.12 24.95 5.03
C MET A 186 -15.93 25.78 4.50
N LYS A 187 -16.20 26.69 3.55
CA LYS A 187 -15.17 27.57 2.99
C LYS A 187 -14.55 28.49 4.05
N GLU A 188 -15.37 29.13 4.88
CA GLU A 188 -14.88 30.02 5.94
C GLU A 188 -14.01 29.26 6.94
N THR A 189 -14.43 28.06 7.32
CA THR A 189 -13.66 27.16 8.20
C THR A 189 -12.32 26.78 7.57
N ALA A 190 -12.32 26.37 6.29
CA ALA A 190 -11.10 26.00 5.57
C ALA A 190 -10.14 27.19 5.38
N ASP A 191 -10.65 28.37 5.06
CA ASP A 191 -9.86 29.59 4.92
C ASP A 191 -9.20 29.97 6.26
N GLU A 192 -9.89 29.79 7.38
CA GLU A 192 -9.32 30.04 8.71
C GLU A 192 -8.27 28.97 9.06
N GLY A 193 -8.58 27.70 8.81
CA GLY A 193 -7.65 26.60 9.02
C GLY A 193 -6.33 26.75 8.27
N ALA A 194 -6.38 27.29 7.04
CA ALA A 194 -5.18 27.58 6.25
C ALA A 194 -4.30 28.70 6.83
N LYS A 195 -4.86 29.64 7.61
CA LYS A 195 -4.09 30.73 8.25
C LYS A 195 -3.43 30.29 9.53
N THR A 196 -4.08 29.40 10.27
CA THR A 196 -3.68 28.99 11.62
C THR A 196 -2.88 27.70 11.65
N ALA A 197 -2.83 26.97 10.53
CA ALA A 197 -2.03 25.77 10.44
C ALA A 197 -0.53 26.05 10.61
N ASP A 198 0.18 25.14 11.29
CA ASP A 198 1.61 25.27 11.50
C ASP A 198 2.37 25.13 10.16
N PRO A 199 3.09 26.17 9.69
CA PRO A 199 3.87 26.10 8.47
C PRO A 199 5.02 25.08 8.54
N GLN A 200 5.43 24.63 9.73
CA GLN A 200 6.44 23.58 9.88
C GLN A 200 5.85 22.17 9.65
N VAL A 201 4.55 21.99 9.92
CA VAL A 201 3.81 20.74 9.66
C VAL A 201 3.32 20.69 8.21
N ILE A 202 2.90 21.84 7.66
CA ILE A 202 2.49 21.99 6.25
C ILE A 202 3.71 22.33 5.39
N MET A 203 4.54 21.32 5.15
CA MET A 203 5.64 21.33 4.16
C MET A 203 6.73 22.36 4.44
N HIS A 204 7.96 21.88 4.67
CA HIS A 204 9.14 22.73 4.49
C HIS A 204 9.09 23.42 3.12
N ASP A 205 9.02 24.76 3.11
CA ASP A 205 8.99 25.67 1.95
C ASP A 205 10.14 25.48 0.92
N ASN A 206 11.01 24.50 1.11
CA ASN A 206 12.17 24.20 0.26
C ASN A 206 12.07 22.85 -0.46
N PHE A 207 10.88 22.26 -0.61
CA PHE A 207 10.74 21.03 -1.38
C PHE A 207 10.81 21.33 -2.89
N ALA A 208 12.02 21.34 -3.45
CA ALA A 208 12.18 21.21 -4.89
C ALA A 208 11.51 19.90 -5.32
N PRO A 209 10.64 19.91 -6.35
CA PRO A 209 9.98 18.69 -6.78
C PRO A 209 11.04 17.66 -7.18
N PRO A 210 10.90 16.38 -6.78
CA PRO A 210 11.83 15.34 -7.16
C PRO A 210 11.95 15.28 -8.68
N THR A 211 13.17 15.40 -9.18
CA THR A 211 13.47 15.49 -10.61
C THR A 211 13.72 14.12 -11.24
N GLY A 212 13.93 13.10 -10.41
CA GLY A 212 14.21 11.73 -10.85
C GLY A 212 13.47 10.67 -10.06
N LEU A 213 13.31 9.48 -10.66
CA LEU A 213 12.65 8.31 -10.06
C LEU A 213 13.20 7.98 -8.66
N LEU A 214 14.51 8.09 -8.44
CA LEU A 214 15.15 7.76 -7.16
C LEU A 214 14.93 8.78 -6.04
N GLU A 215 14.48 9.99 -6.40
CA GLU A 215 14.16 11.09 -5.48
C GLU A 215 12.69 11.05 -5.04
N LEU A 216 11.83 10.32 -5.77
CA LEU A 216 10.46 10.09 -5.35
C LEU A 216 10.41 9.33 -4.02
N PRO A 217 9.42 9.55 -3.16
CA PRO A 217 9.18 8.69 -1.99
C PRO A 217 9.08 7.22 -2.37
N GLY A 218 9.49 6.32 -1.47
CA GLY A 218 9.52 4.87 -1.75
C GLY A 218 8.15 4.30 -2.13
N GLU A 219 7.10 4.87 -1.56
CA GLU A 219 5.68 4.58 -1.80
C GLU A 219 5.30 4.83 -3.26
N ILE A 220 5.74 5.97 -3.80
CA ILE A 220 5.48 6.35 -5.18
C ILE A 220 6.30 5.47 -6.12
N ARG A 221 7.56 5.16 -5.76
CA ARG A 221 8.37 4.21 -6.52
C ARG A 221 7.72 2.82 -6.56
N ASN A 222 7.20 2.32 -5.44
CA ASN A 222 6.50 1.03 -5.37
C ASN A 222 5.29 1.00 -6.29
N ARG A 223 4.47 2.06 -6.34
CA ARG A 223 3.37 2.16 -7.30
C ARG A 223 3.87 2.12 -8.74
N ILE A 224 4.96 2.82 -9.06
CA ILE A 224 5.56 2.76 -10.40
C ILE A 224 6.05 1.34 -10.72
N TYR A 225 6.64 0.64 -9.75
CA TYR A 225 7.07 -0.75 -9.92
C TYR A 225 5.89 -1.69 -10.19
N ASP A 226 4.75 -1.48 -9.52
CA ASP A 226 3.53 -2.25 -9.78
C ASP A 226 2.96 -2.02 -11.18
N PHE A 227 3.20 -0.85 -11.80
CA PHE A 227 2.86 -0.63 -13.20
C PHE A 227 3.90 -1.21 -14.18
N ALA A 228 5.16 -1.37 -13.75
CA ALA A 228 6.26 -1.87 -14.56
C ALA A 228 6.29 -3.41 -14.64
N GLN A 229 5.17 -3.99 -15.07
CA GLN A 229 4.98 -5.43 -15.22
C GLN A 229 5.00 -5.85 -16.69
N GLU A 230 5.55 -7.04 -16.96
CA GLU A 230 5.48 -7.61 -18.29
C GLU A 230 4.03 -7.98 -18.63
N PRO A 231 3.51 -7.60 -19.82
CA PRO A 231 2.10 -7.81 -20.16
C PRO A 231 1.75 -9.29 -20.38
N ASP A 232 2.75 -10.09 -20.76
CA ASP A 232 2.63 -11.49 -21.10
C ASP A 232 3.78 -12.30 -20.49
N GLN A 233 3.66 -13.62 -20.58
CA GLN A 233 4.73 -14.56 -20.24
C GLN A 233 6.04 -14.24 -20.99
N VAL A 234 7.12 -14.11 -20.23
CA VAL A 234 8.46 -13.89 -20.77
C VAL A 234 9.09 -15.21 -21.16
N ARG A 235 9.30 -15.44 -22.45
CA ARG A 235 10.05 -16.62 -22.91
C ARG A 235 11.54 -16.34 -23.00
N LEU A 236 12.34 -17.08 -22.25
CA LEU A 236 13.79 -17.08 -22.35
C LEU A 236 14.24 -18.15 -23.35
N VAL A 237 14.87 -17.70 -24.43
CA VAL A 237 15.52 -18.59 -25.40
C VAL A 237 17.02 -18.36 -25.29
N TYR A 238 17.76 -19.38 -24.87
CA TYR A 238 19.22 -19.35 -24.93
C TYR A 238 19.63 -19.45 -26.40
N LYS A 239 20.06 -18.32 -26.98
CA LYS A 239 20.65 -18.29 -28.32
C LYS A 239 22.17 -18.30 -28.17
N PRO A 240 22.87 -19.41 -28.44
CA PRO A 240 24.32 -19.38 -28.57
C PRO A 240 24.66 -18.41 -29.71
N SER A 241 25.34 -17.32 -29.38
CA SER A 241 25.64 -16.19 -30.27
C SER A 241 25.95 -16.62 -31.72
N ARG A 242 25.01 -16.37 -32.63
CA ARG A 242 25.25 -16.31 -34.07
C ARG A 242 24.33 -15.25 -34.69
N HIS A 243 24.98 -14.18 -35.12
CA HIS A 243 24.45 -13.06 -35.92
C HIS A 243 23.40 -12.16 -35.24
N HIS A 244 23.68 -10.86 -35.31
CA HIS A 244 22.74 -9.77 -35.05
C HIS A 244 21.62 -9.78 -36.10
N GLU A 245 20.74 -10.78 -36.08
CA GLU A 245 19.41 -10.58 -36.63
C GLU A 245 18.70 -9.53 -35.75
N GLN A 246 18.03 -8.57 -36.39
CA GLN A 246 17.27 -7.52 -35.74
C GLN A 246 16.46 -8.12 -34.59
N VAL A 247 16.84 -7.78 -33.35
CA VAL A 247 16.16 -8.23 -32.16
C VAL A 247 14.75 -7.67 -32.24
N LYS A 248 13.77 -8.50 -32.59
CA LYS A 248 12.36 -8.20 -32.35
C LYS A 248 12.25 -7.74 -30.90
N GLN A 249 11.50 -6.67 -30.65
CA GLN A 249 11.21 -6.10 -29.34
C GLN A 249 11.25 -7.19 -28.26
N THR A 250 12.19 -7.08 -27.31
CA THR A 250 12.33 -8.09 -26.27
C THR A 250 11.03 -8.16 -25.49
N SER A 251 10.53 -9.35 -25.20
CA SER A 251 9.37 -9.54 -24.32
C SER A 251 9.62 -9.11 -22.87
N ARG A 252 10.83 -8.61 -22.56
CA ARG A 252 11.25 -8.11 -21.25
C ARG A 252 11.37 -6.58 -21.26
N GLN A 253 10.25 -5.89 -21.34
CA GLN A 253 10.23 -4.43 -21.43
C GLN A 253 10.75 -3.77 -20.14
N PHE A 254 10.44 -4.36 -18.98
CA PHE A 254 10.69 -3.73 -17.68
C PHE A 254 11.87 -4.34 -16.93
N PHE A 255 12.38 -5.51 -17.34
CA PHE A 255 13.57 -6.12 -16.73
C PHE A 255 14.78 -5.18 -16.68
N GLY A 256 14.91 -4.25 -17.63
CA GLY A 256 15.98 -3.25 -17.67
C GLY A 256 16.07 -2.39 -16.40
N LEU A 257 14.96 -2.15 -15.69
CA LEU A 257 14.96 -1.41 -14.42
C LEU A 257 15.83 -2.09 -13.35
N THR A 258 15.89 -3.42 -13.37
CA THR A 258 16.75 -4.20 -12.48
C THR A 258 18.25 -4.04 -12.82
N GLN A 259 18.57 -3.46 -13.97
CA GLN A 259 19.94 -3.34 -14.47
C GLN A 259 20.52 -1.92 -14.31
N VAL A 260 19.68 -0.91 -14.08
CA VAL A 260 20.09 0.51 -14.03
C VAL A 260 21.02 0.81 -12.85
N CYS A 261 20.61 0.52 -11.62
CA CYS A 261 21.42 0.78 -10.43
C CYS A 261 21.11 -0.20 -9.30
N ARG A 262 21.96 -0.21 -8.26
CA ARG A 262 21.81 -1.13 -7.12
C ARG A 262 20.50 -0.89 -6.35
N LYS A 263 20.09 0.37 -6.17
CA LYS A 263 18.87 0.72 -5.42
C LYS A 263 17.61 0.21 -6.12
N LEU A 264 17.41 0.57 -7.40
CA LEU A 264 16.29 0.07 -8.21
C LEU A 264 16.29 -1.45 -8.29
N ARG A 265 17.45 -2.09 -8.42
CA ARG A 265 17.53 -3.56 -8.40
C ARG A 265 17.02 -4.17 -7.11
N LEU A 266 17.43 -3.64 -5.95
CA LEU A 266 17.01 -4.16 -4.65
C LEU A 266 15.51 -3.96 -4.41
N GLU A 267 14.95 -2.84 -4.90
CA GLU A 267 13.53 -2.53 -4.73
C GLU A 267 12.64 -3.27 -5.73
N HIS A 268 12.99 -3.26 -7.03
CA HIS A 268 12.11 -3.73 -8.11
C HIS A 268 12.29 -5.21 -8.46
N LEU A 269 13.50 -5.78 -8.35
CA LEU A 269 13.73 -7.18 -8.76
C LEU A 269 12.83 -8.20 -8.02
N PRO A 270 12.62 -8.08 -6.68
CA PRO A 270 11.71 -8.99 -5.98
C PRO A 270 10.28 -8.89 -6.50
N ILE A 271 9.80 -7.67 -6.80
CA ILE A 271 8.47 -7.41 -7.35
C ILE A 271 8.34 -8.03 -8.75
N TYR A 272 9.31 -7.73 -9.61
CA TYR A 272 9.41 -8.26 -10.97
C TYR A 272 9.36 -9.79 -11.00
N ASN A 273 10.13 -10.45 -10.14
CA ASN A 273 10.22 -11.91 -10.09
C ASN A 273 8.92 -12.59 -9.65
N VAL A 274 8.10 -11.94 -8.80
CA VAL A 274 6.79 -12.49 -8.38
C VAL A 274 5.75 -12.31 -9.48
N GLN A 275 5.74 -11.15 -10.12
CA GLN A 275 4.70 -10.76 -11.07
C GLN A 275 4.94 -11.32 -12.48
N THR A 276 6.20 -11.52 -12.87
CA THR A 276 6.56 -11.98 -14.22
C THR A 276 6.62 -13.51 -14.30
N ILE A 277 5.81 -14.11 -15.16
CA ILE A 277 5.92 -15.53 -15.49
C ILE A 277 7.04 -15.71 -16.51
N VAL A 278 8.10 -16.42 -16.12
CA VAL A 278 9.25 -16.69 -16.96
C VAL A 278 9.21 -18.12 -17.46
N SER A 279 9.17 -18.30 -18.78
CA SER A 279 9.34 -19.61 -19.39
C SER A 279 10.78 -19.87 -19.77
N ILE A 280 11.31 -21.00 -19.33
CA ILE A 280 12.70 -21.40 -19.58
C ILE A 280 12.79 -22.87 -19.96
N ASP A 281 13.81 -23.19 -20.77
CA ASP A 281 14.18 -24.56 -21.05
C ASP A 281 14.64 -25.28 -19.76
N CYS A 282 14.23 -26.54 -19.61
CA CYS A 282 14.64 -27.43 -18.52
C CYS A 282 16.17 -27.47 -18.31
N LEU A 283 16.96 -27.41 -19.39
CA LEU A 283 18.42 -27.43 -19.33
C LEU A 283 19.04 -26.21 -18.64
N HIS A 284 18.33 -25.08 -18.62
CA HIS A 284 18.82 -23.82 -18.06
C HIS A 284 18.16 -23.44 -16.73
N THR A 285 17.26 -24.30 -16.24
CA THR A 285 16.46 -24.01 -15.04
C THR A 285 17.34 -23.82 -13.81
N ALA A 286 18.33 -24.70 -13.57
CA ALA A 286 19.21 -24.61 -12.41
C ALA A 286 20.01 -23.28 -12.40
N SER A 287 20.69 -22.96 -13.50
CA SER A 287 21.43 -21.70 -13.62
C SER A 287 20.55 -20.46 -13.44
N TYR A 288 19.31 -20.51 -13.94
CA TYR A 288 18.38 -19.39 -13.78
C TYR A 288 17.98 -19.20 -12.31
N VAL A 289 17.69 -20.29 -11.61
CA VAL A 289 17.33 -20.26 -10.19
C VAL A 289 18.46 -19.69 -9.37
N ASP A 290 19.68 -20.20 -9.56
CA ASP A 290 20.89 -19.75 -8.84
C ASP A 290 21.24 -18.29 -9.14
N THR A 291 20.79 -17.75 -10.27
CA THR A 291 21.09 -16.36 -10.65
C THR A 291 20.01 -15.39 -10.20
N PHE A 292 18.73 -15.75 -10.35
CA PHE A 292 17.61 -14.80 -10.27
C PHE A 292 16.62 -15.07 -9.14
N ILE A 293 16.49 -16.32 -8.67
CA ILE A 293 15.48 -16.69 -7.66
C ILE A 293 16.12 -16.87 -6.29
N LEU A 294 17.25 -17.56 -6.24
CA LEU A 294 17.98 -17.86 -5.01
C LEU A 294 19.50 -17.63 -5.23
N PRO A 295 19.92 -16.37 -5.48
CA PRO A 295 21.33 -16.06 -5.61
C PRO A 295 22.08 -16.24 -4.30
N ALA A 296 23.39 -16.42 -4.41
CA ALA A 296 24.27 -16.61 -3.25
C ALA A 296 24.03 -15.52 -2.18
N GLY A 297 23.77 -15.96 -0.94
CA GLY A 297 23.48 -15.09 0.20
C GLY A 297 22.00 -14.73 0.39
N VAL A 298 21.10 -15.22 -0.46
CA VAL A 298 19.64 -15.11 -0.25
C VAL A 298 19.13 -16.36 0.46
N GLU A 299 18.41 -16.16 1.57
CA GLU A 299 17.79 -17.26 2.30
C GLU A 299 16.59 -17.84 1.52
N PRO A 300 16.30 -19.16 1.62
CA PRO A 300 15.15 -19.78 0.92
C PRO A 300 13.80 -19.08 1.14
N LYS A 301 13.58 -18.49 2.33
CA LYS A 301 12.37 -17.71 2.67
C LYS A 301 12.24 -16.38 1.91
N GLN A 302 13.36 -15.85 1.42
CA GLN A 302 13.44 -14.61 0.66
C GLN A 302 13.37 -14.83 -0.85
N ALA A 303 13.45 -16.08 -1.31
CA ALA A 303 13.35 -16.42 -2.72
C ALA A 303 12.01 -15.96 -3.33
N ARG A 304 12.05 -15.44 -4.56
CA ARG A 304 10.89 -14.98 -5.32
C ARG A 304 11.04 -15.42 -6.77
N GLY A 305 9.99 -15.98 -7.37
CA GLY A 305 10.04 -16.37 -8.77
C GLY A 305 8.76 -17.04 -9.26
N ASN A 306 8.45 -16.86 -10.54
CA ASN A 306 7.33 -17.54 -11.20
C ASN A 306 7.80 -18.15 -12.52
N LEU A 307 7.96 -19.48 -12.55
CA LEU A 307 8.61 -20.21 -13.63
C LEU A 307 7.67 -21.18 -14.35
N ILE A 308 7.81 -21.26 -15.67
CA ILE A 308 7.28 -22.37 -16.48
C ILE A 308 8.45 -23.07 -17.16
N ILE A 309 8.70 -24.31 -16.73
CA ILE A 309 9.77 -25.15 -17.27
C ILE A 309 9.25 -25.85 -18.53
N GLN A 310 9.94 -25.62 -19.65
CA GLN A 310 9.64 -26.19 -20.96
C GLN A 310 10.67 -27.25 -21.33
N ASP A 311 10.23 -28.33 -21.95
CA ASP A 311 11.10 -29.30 -22.61
C ASP A 311 11.14 -28.95 -24.10
N ARG A 312 12.27 -28.46 -24.56
CA ARG A 312 12.60 -28.38 -25.98
C ARG A 312 13.81 -29.26 -26.25
N THR A 313 13.67 -30.56 -26.04
CA THR A 313 14.52 -31.49 -26.75
C THR A 313 14.43 -31.21 -28.25
N PRO A 314 15.51 -30.82 -28.93
CA PRO A 314 15.53 -30.85 -30.38
C PRO A 314 15.32 -32.30 -30.78
N ALA A 315 14.45 -32.57 -31.75
CA ALA A 315 14.15 -33.91 -32.26
C ALA A 315 15.36 -34.66 -32.91
N TYR A 316 16.60 -34.24 -32.61
CA TYR A 316 17.82 -34.66 -33.29
C TYR A 316 19.00 -35.01 -32.35
N HIS A 317 18.84 -35.06 -31.02
CA HIS A 317 19.90 -35.56 -30.14
C HIS A 317 19.53 -36.92 -29.55
N VAL A 318 20.37 -37.91 -29.85
CA VAL A 318 20.23 -39.35 -29.60
C VAL A 318 20.78 -39.73 -28.20
N GLU A 319 20.97 -38.77 -27.31
CA GLU A 319 21.36 -39.02 -25.91
C GLU A 319 20.13 -38.88 -25.02
N SER A 320 19.96 -39.81 -24.08
CA SER A 320 18.79 -39.85 -23.20
C SER A 320 18.71 -38.57 -22.37
N VAL A 321 17.59 -37.87 -22.50
CA VAL A 321 17.21 -36.65 -21.75
C VAL A 321 17.42 -36.78 -20.23
N GLU A 322 17.34 -38.01 -19.71
CA GLU A 322 17.60 -38.37 -18.32
C GLU A 322 19.04 -38.07 -17.85
N GLU A 323 20.03 -38.03 -18.74
CA GLU A 323 21.43 -37.75 -18.39
C GLU A 323 21.77 -36.25 -18.33
N GLN A 324 20.95 -35.37 -18.94
CA GLN A 324 21.24 -33.93 -19.02
C GLN A 324 20.43 -33.07 -18.05
N ILE A 325 19.32 -33.58 -17.50
CA ILE A 325 18.48 -32.86 -16.56
C ILE A 325 18.82 -33.29 -15.13
N SER A 326 19.34 -32.37 -14.32
CA SER A 326 19.57 -32.63 -12.89
C SER A 326 18.24 -32.83 -12.16
N THR A 327 17.87 -34.09 -11.95
CA THR A 327 16.69 -34.48 -11.16
C THR A 327 16.72 -33.93 -9.74
N GLN A 328 17.93 -33.78 -9.17
CA GLN A 328 18.11 -33.16 -7.85
C GLN A 328 17.75 -31.66 -7.86
N ALA A 329 18.17 -30.90 -8.88
CA ALA A 329 17.84 -29.48 -8.97
C ALA A 329 16.32 -29.25 -9.07
N ILE A 330 15.61 -30.12 -9.80
CA ILE A 330 14.15 -30.09 -9.88
C ILE A 330 13.52 -30.46 -8.53
N ALA A 331 14.04 -31.47 -7.84
CA ALA A 331 13.57 -31.88 -6.52
C ALA A 331 13.74 -30.76 -5.47
N ASP A 332 14.89 -30.08 -5.49
CA ASP A 332 15.19 -28.95 -4.61
C ASP A 332 14.26 -27.76 -4.88
N LEU A 333 13.96 -27.50 -6.15
CA LEU A 333 12.95 -26.50 -6.53
C LEU A 333 11.58 -26.86 -5.96
N ILE A 334 11.15 -28.12 -6.10
CA ILE A 334 9.88 -28.58 -5.54
C ILE A 334 9.84 -28.44 -4.02
N ALA A 335 10.94 -28.73 -3.33
CA ALA A 335 11.03 -28.48 -1.90
C ALA A 335 10.96 -26.98 -1.56
N LEU A 336 11.56 -26.11 -2.39
CA LEU A 336 11.54 -24.67 -2.21
C LEU A 336 10.13 -24.08 -2.36
N SER A 337 9.37 -24.41 -3.40
CA SER A 337 8.00 -23.88 -3.56
C SER A 337 7.04 -24.36 -2.48
N LYS A 338 7.20 -25.59 -2.00
CA LYS A 338 6.40 -26.11 -0.88
C LYS A 338 6.64 -25.32 0.42
N LYS A 339 7.85 -24.81 0.62
CA LYS A 339 8.24 -24.03 1.80
C LYS A 339 8.02 -22.52 1.63
N ASN A 340 7.94 -22.03 0.40
CA ASN A 340 7.83 -20.61 0.10
C ASN A 340 6.80 -20.37 -1.03
N PRO A 341 5.57 -19.90 -0.70
CA PRO A 341 4.50 -19.72 -1.69
C PRO A 341 4.77 -18.60 -2.70
N GLN A 342 5.79 -17.76 -2.48
CA GLN A 342 6.21 -16.71 -3.42
C GLN A 342 7.19 -17.24 -4.49
N VAL A 343 7.50 -18.53 -4.47
CA VAL A 343 8.17 -19.24 -5.55
C VAL A 343 7.16 -20.21 -6.16
N MET A 344 6.67 -19.87 -7.35
CA MET A 344 5.86 -20.78 -8.17
C MET A 344 6.71 -21.33 -9.29
N PHE A 345 6.60 -22.63 -9.54
CA PHE A 345 7.04 -23.19 -10.81
C PHE A 345 6.00 -24.20 -11.29
N LYS A 346 5.86 -24.30 -12.60
CA LYS A 346 5.01 -25.27 -13.29
C LYS A 346 5.81 -25.91 -14.41
N PHE A 347 5.47 -27.14 -14.73
CA PHE A 347 5.90 -27.74 -15.98
C PHE A 347 4.87 -27.40 -17.05
N ASP A 348 5.31 -27.23 -18.28
CA ASP A 348 4.41 -27.14 -19.43
C ASP A 348 3.56 -28.42 -19.53
N ASP A 349 2.33 -28.33 -20.03
CA ASP A 349 1.36 -29.44 -20.11
C ASP A 349 1.73 -30.48 -21.19
N SER A 350 3.01 -30.56 -21.56
CA SER A 350 3.49 -31.53 -22.54
C SER A 350 3.37 -32.94 -21.95
N ALA A 351 2.80 -33.86 -22.73
CA ALA A 351 2.55 -35.26 -22.34
C ALA A 351 3.81 -36.03 -21.89
N TRP A 352 4.99 -35.47 -22.14
CA TRP A 352 6.30 -36.03 -21.82
C TRP A 352 6.77 -35.76 -20.39
N PHE A 353 6.26 -34.73 -19.70
CA PHE A 353 6.67 -34.45 -18.32
C PHE A 353 6.02 -35.38 -17.29
N TYR A 354 4.89 -36.02 -17.63
CA TYR A 354 4.12 -36.83 -16.69
C TYR A 354 4.93 -37.99 -16.08
N PRO A 355 5.72 -38.80 -16.84
CA PRO A 355 6.54 -39.86 -16.27
C PRO A 355 7.70 -39.35 -15.39
N LEU A 356 8.35 -38.25 -15.77
CA LEU A 356 9.42 -37.62 -14.99
C LEU A 356 8.87 -37.04 -13.68
N LEU A 357 7.72 -36.37 -13.74
CA LEU A 357 7.02 -35.85 -12.56
C LEU A 357 6.59 -36.98 -11.61
N CYS A 358 6.03 -38.08 -12.14
CA CYS A 358 5.69 -39.27 -11.37
C CYS A 358 6.93 -39.88 -10.68
N THR A 359 8.05 -39.97 -11.39
CA THR A 359 9.32 -40.51 -10.86
C THR A 359 9.89 -39.62 -9.76
N LEU A 360 9.88 -38.29 -9.94
CA LEU A 360 10.33 -37.33 -8.95
C LEU A 360 9.41 -37.31 -7.72
N MET A 361 8.09 -37.38 -7.91
CA MET A 361 7.11 -37.45 -6.82
C MET A 361 7.24 -38.74 -5.99
N LEU A 362 7.70 -39.85 -6.59
CA LEU A 362 8.00 -41.09 -5.88
C LEU A 362 9.29 -41.02 -5.04
N ARG A 363 10.30 -40.26 -5.49
CA ARG A 363 11.57 -40.06 -4.76
C ARG A 363 11.49 -39.00 -3.64
N LEU A 364 10.49 -38.12 -3.69
CA LEU A 364 10.27 -37.03 -2.73
C LEU A 364 9.25 -37.37 -1.62
N ARG A 365 8.73 -38.61 -1.59
CA ARG A 365 8.07 -39.20 -0.41
C ARG A 365 9.13 -39.74 0.54
#